data_AF-A0A8S4QCX2-F1
#
_entry.id   AF-A0A8S4QCX2-F1
#
_cell.length_a   1.000
_cell.length_b   1.000
_cell.length_c   1.000
_cell.angle_alpha   90.00
_cell.angle_beta   90.00
_cell.angle_gamma   90.00
#
_symmetry.space_group_name_H-M   'P 1'
#
loop_
_entity.id
_entity.type
_entity.pdbx_description
1 polymer ?
#
loop_
_entity_poly.entity_id
_entity_poly.type
_entity_poly.pdbx_seq_one_letter_code
_entity_poly.pdbx_strand_id
1 'polypeptide(L)'
;ELRENCEPMMFSPEHLLIALVTDRTVPKPILKQLYPTFVSIIKEESAYRLKLLDLGIVEHHIGKLHMSWTKSLGDECDICRRPLFLSMVKGKFHNKSLKQICLHDAKELLERNNEINIEYNLIMETLITELNMRRLLKLYQRLTAD
;
A
#
# COMPACT_ATOMS: atom_id res chain seq x y z
N GLU A 1 -2.79 18.07 -0.12
CA GLU A 1 -3.41 18.47 1.16
C GLU A 1 -3.17 17.45 2.29
N LEU A 2 -3.94 16.36 2.45
CA LEU A 2 -3.78 15.45 3.61
C LEU A 2 -2.36 14.83 3.75
N ARG A 3 -1.76 14.45 2.62
CA ARG A 3 -0.40 13.88 2.59
C ARG A 3 0.68 14.92 2.89
N GLU A 4 0.48 16.16 2.47
CA GLU A 4 1.46 17.25 2.59
C GLU A 4 1.51 17.78 4.02
N ASN A 5 0.41 17.66 4.76
CA ASN A 5 0.29 18.11 6.14
C ASN A 5 0.68 17.05 7.19
N CYS A 6 1.03 15.83 6.78
CA CYS A 6 1.31 14.69 7.66
C CYS A 6 0.22 14.44 8.73
N GLU A 7 -1.04 14.75 8.41
CA GLU A 7 -2.14 14.54 9.34
C GLU A 7 -2.40 13.03 9.50
N PRO A 8 -2.40 12.51 10.74
CA PRO A 8 -2.65 11.10 10.98
C PRO A 8 -4.07 10.73 10.54
N MET A 9 -4.20 9.65 9.76
CA MET A 9 -5.51 9.15 9.35
C MET A 9 -6.08 8.21 10.41
N MET A 10 -7.34 8.42 10.79
CA MET A 10 -8.02 7.53 11.74
C MET A 10 -8.24 6.10 11.19
N PHE A 11 -8.19 5.90 9.87
CA PHE A 11 -8.31 4.60 9.22
C PHE A 11 -7.57 4.56 7.88
N SER A 12 -7.23 3.36 7.42
CA SER A 12 -6.69 3.12 6.07
C SER A 12 -7.85 3.10 5.05
N PRO A 13 -7.84 3.97 4.02
CA PRO A 13 -8.82 3.90 2.93
C PRO A 13 -8.79 2.57 2.18
N GLU A 14 -7.60 1.99 2.00
CA GLU A 14 -7.40 0.69 1.36
C GLU A 14 -8.10 -0.42 2.13
N HIS A 15 -7.90 -0.41 3.46
CA HIS A 15 -8.52 -1.37 4.36
C HIS A 15 -10.05 -1.25 4.33
N LEU A 16 -10.58 -0.03 4.42
CA LEU A 16 -12.02 0.22 4.37
C LEU A 16 -12.63 -0.28 3.05
N LEU A 17 -12.02 0.06 1.91
CA LEU A 17 -12.54 -0.35 0.62
C LEU A 17 -12.49 -1.87 0.45
N ILE A 18 -11.43 -2.53 0.91
CA ILE A 18 -11.35 -4.00 0.89
C ILE A 18 -12.43 -4.62 1.78
N ALA A 19 -12.68 -4.06 2.97
CA ALA A 19 -13.73 -4.51 3.86
C ALA A 19 -15.12 -4.43 3.18
N LEU A 20 -15.42 -3.28 2.56
CA LEU A 20 -16.69 -3.05 1.87
C LEU A 20 -16.91 -4.02 0.71
N VAL A 21 -15.86 -4.36 -0.05
CA VAL A 21 -15.95 -5.32 -1.16
C VAL A 21 -16.24 -6.74 -0.65
N THR A 22 -15.77 -7.08 0.55
CA THR A 22 -16.00 -8.40 1.15
C THR A 22 -17.33 -8.50 1.92
N ASP A 23 -17.95 -7.37 2.22
CA ASP A 23 -19.22 -7.30 2.94
C ASP A 23 -20.41 -7.40 1.98
N ARG A 24 -21.20 -8.46 2.14
CA ARG A 24 -22.38 -8.75 1.30
C ARG A 24 -23.57 -7.84 1.59
N THR A 25 -23.54 -7.09 2.69
CA THR A 25 -24.62 -6.18 3.09
C THR A 25 -24.52 -4.81 2.43
N VAL A 26 -23.37 -4.48 1.83
CA VAL A 26 -23.14 -3.18 1.18
C VAL A 26 -23.97 -3.07 -0.10
N PRO A 27 -24.79 -2.01 -0.26
CA PRO A 27 -25.61 -1.86 -1.46
C PRO A 27 -24.76 -1.70 -2.74
N LYS A 28 -25.16 -2.38 -3.81
CA LYS A 28 -24.54 -2.30 -5.15
C LYS A 28 -24.30 -0.86 -5.64
N PRO A 29 -25.21 0.12 -5.46
CA PRO A 29 -24.95 1.50 -5.86
C PRO A 29 -23.74 2.13 -5.15
N ILE A 30 -23.53 1.83 -3.87
CA ILE A 30 -22.40 2.32 -3.08
C ILE A 30 -21.09 1.69 -3.60
N LEU A 31 -21.11 0.38 -3.84
CA LEU A 31 -20.00 -0.34 -4.44
C LEU A 31 -19.60 0.23 -5.81
N LYS A 32 -20.59 0.57 -6.65
CA LYS A 32 -20.36 1.22 -7.96
C LYS A 32 -19.69 2.59 -7.81
N GLN A 33 -20.13 3.41 -6.84
CA GLN A 33 -19.55 4.73 -6.59
C GLN A 33 -18.09 4.66 -6.12
N LEU A 34 -17.75 3.66 -5.31
CA LEU A 34 -16.42 3.50 -4.72
C LEU A 34 -15.43 2.73 -5.61
N TYR A 35 -15.94 2.04 -6.63
CA TYR A 35 -15.13 1.23 -7.54
C TYR A 35 -13.98 2.00 -8.23
N PRO A 36 -14.18 3.21 -8.80
CA PRO A 36 -13.08 3.97 -9.40
C PRO A 36 -11.94 4.26 -8.42
N THR A 37 -12.28 4.64 -7.19
CA THR A 37 -11.30 4.90 -6.12
C THR A 37 -10.48 3.67 -5.79
N PHE A 38 -11.13 2.51 -5.66
CA PHE A 38 -10.42 1.25 -5.42
C PHE A 38 -9.49 0.87 -6.57
N VAL A 39 -9.96 1.00 -7.82
CA VAL A 39 -9.12 0.74 -9.01
C VAL A 39 -7.89 1.66 -9.01
N SER A 40 -8.06 2.94 -8.67
CA SER A 40 -6.95 3.90 -8.59
C SER A 40 -5.91 3.45 -7.56
N ILE A 41 -6.34 3.07 -6.36
CA ILE A 41 -5.46 2.60 -5.27
C ILE A 41 -4.66 1.37 -5.71
N ILE A 42 -5.33 0.35 -6.29
CA ILE A 42 -4.64 -0.88 -6.69
C ILE A 42 -3.65 -0.63 -7.84
N LYS A 43 -4.01 0.24 -8.80
CA LYS A 43 -3.10 0.62 -9.88
C LYS A 43 -1.88 1.38 -9.36
N GLU A 44 -2.10 2.33 -8.45
CA GLU A 44 -1.03 3.11 -7.83
C GLU A 44 -0.08 2.21 -7.03
N GLU A 45 -0.62 1.31 -6.19
CA GLU A 45 0.16 0.32 -5.46
C GLU A 45 1.02 -0.53 -6.39
N SER A 46 0.42 -1.09 -7.45
CA SER A 46 1.13 -1.93 -8.43
C SER A 46 2.24 -1.15 -9.13
N ALA A 47 1.98 0.11 -9.49
CA ALA A 47 2.95 0.97 -10.16
C ALA A 47 4.15 1.28 -9.26
N TYR A 48 3.94 1.58 -7.97
CA TYR A 48 5.05 1.80 -7.06
C TYR A 48 5.85 0.53 -6.78
N ARG A 49 5.20 -0.63 -6.63
CA ARG A 49 5.91 -1.90 -6.45
C ARG A 49 6.87 -2.15 -7.62
N LEU A 50 6.36 -2.05 -8.84
CA LEU A 50 7.18 -2.21 -10.06
C LEU A 50 8.33 -1.19 -10.09
N LYS A 51 8.05 0.08 -9.79
CA LYS A 51 9.09 1.12 -9.78
C LYS A 51 10.18 0.86 -8.75
N LEU A 52 9.83 0.37 -7.56
CA LEU A 52 10.80 0.04 -6.51
C LEU A 52 11.62 -1.20 -6.85
N LEU A 53 11.03 -2.20 -7.51
CA LEU A 53 11.75 -3.34 -8.06
C LEU A 53 12.76 -2.90 -9.13
N ASP A 54 12.36 -1.97 -10.03
CA ASP A 54 13.26 -1.40 -11.04
C ASP A 54 14.43 -0.61 -10.41
N LEU A 55 14.22 -0.06 -9.22
CA LEU A 55 15.24 0.61 -8.41
C LEU A 55 16.06 -0.38 -7.57
N GLY A 56 15.89 -1.69 -7.73
CA GLY A 56 16.71 -2.71 -7.07
C GLY A 56 16.27 -3.08 -5.65
N ILE A 57 15.10 -2.62 -5.19
CA ILE A 57 14.52 -3.12 -3.92
C ILE A 57 14.10 -4.57 -4.09
N VAL A 58 14.41 -5.40 -3.08
CA VAL A 58 13.96 -6.80 -3.04
C VAL A 58 12.57 -6.88 -2.43
N GLU A 59 11.66 -7.61 -3.08
CA GLU A 59 10.33 -7.90 -2.56
C GLU A 59 10.34 -9.15 -1.66
N HIS A 60 9.68 -9.04 -0.51
CA HIS A 60 9.43 -10.14 0.40
C HIS A 60 7.94 -10.23 0.73
N HIS A 61 7.34 -11.39 0.43
CA HIS A 61 5.95 -11.64 0.74
C HIS A 61 5.81 -12.21 2.16
N ILE A 62 5.27 -11.42 3.09
CA ILE A 62 5.01 -11.91 4.46
C ILE A 62 3.77 -12.83 4.49
N GLY A 63 2.91 -12.78 3.46
CA GLY A 63 1.82 -13.74 3.28
C GLY A 63 0.84 -13.84 4.46
N LYS A 64 0.66 -12.76 5.24
CA LYS A 64 -0.28 -12.75 6.36
C LYS A 64 -1.70 -12.46 5.86
N LEU A 65 -2.36 -13.50 5.35
CA LEU A 65 -3.81 -13.48 5.13
C LEU A 65 -4.60 -13.62 6.45
N HIS A 66 -3.93 -13.68 7.61
CA HIS A 66 -4.60 -13.65 8.90
C HIS A 66 -4.81 -12.19 9.33
N MET A 67 -5.82 -11.57 8.74
CA MET A 67 -6.41 -10.34 9.23
C MET A 67 -6.98 -10.57 10.63
N SER A 68 -6.16 -10.47 11.67
CA SER A 68 -6.67 -9.81 12.86
C SER A 68 -6.74 -8.34 12.49
N TRP A 69 -7.93 -7.88 12.11
CA TRP A 69 -8.31 -6.49 11.80
C TRP A 69 -7.77 -5.47 12.83
N THR A 70 -7.38 -5.95 14.01
CA THR A 70 -6.82 -5.25 15.16
C THR A 70 -5.31 -4.96 15.10
N LYS A 71 -4.50 -5.66 14.29
CA LYS A 71 -3.02 -5.46 14.27
C LYS A 71 -2.52 -4.50 13.20
N SER A 72 -3.22 -4.36 12.08
CA SER A 72 -2.81 -3.48 10.96
C SER A 72 -3.11 -2.00 11.19
N LEU A 73 -3.81 -1.66 12.29
CA LEU A 73 -4.09 -0.28 12.71
C LEU A 73 -2.87 0.44 13.28
N GLY A 74 -1.73 -0.25 13.48
CA GLY A 74 -0.52 0.32 14.10
C GLY A 74 0.59 0.71 13.12
N ASP A 75 0.56 0.22 11.88
CA ASP A 75 1.67 0.41 10.96
C ASP A 75 1.46 1.68 10.13
N GLU A 76 2.02 2.79 10.57
CA GLU A 76 2.02 4.06 9.82
C GLU A 76 3.38 4.30 9.18
N CYS A 77 3.39 5.05 8.06
CA CYS A 77 4.61 5.55 7.46
C CYS A 77 5.35 6.48 8.43
N ASP A 78 6.64 6.23 8.65
CA ASP A 78 7.49 7.09 9.50
C ASP A 78 7.63 8.53 8.96
N ILE A 79 7.36 8.75 7.66
CA ILE A 79 7.51 10.05 6.99
C ILE A 79 6.16 10.78 6.92
N CYS A 80 5.19 10.24 6.19
CA CYS A 80 3.91 10.91 5.94
C CYS A 80 2.78 10.50 6.88
N ARG A 81 3.03 9.60 7.86
CA ARG A 81 2.06 9.11 8.84
C ARG A 81 0.84 8.38 8.25
N ARG A 82 0.83 8.10 6.94
CA ARG A 82 -0.23 7.32 6.29
C ARG A 82 -0.23 5.86 6.78
N PRO A 83 -1.40 5.26 7.07
CA PRO A 83 -1.51 3.84 7.34
C PRO A 83 -0.94 2.96 6.21
N LEU A 84 -0.25 1.88 6.58
CA LEU A 84 0.40 0.93 5.67
C LEU A 84 -0.37 -0.38 5.67
N PHE A 85 -1.20 -0.59 4.65
CA PHE A 85 -2.07 -1.76 4.57
C PHE A 85 -1.69 -2.77 3.48
N LEU A 86 -1.23 -2.30 2.31
CA LEU A 86 -0.93 -3.17 1.17
C LEU A 86 0.53 -3.65 1.18
N SER A 87 1.45 -2.69 1.35
CA SER A 87 2.89 -2.92 1.44
C SER A 87 3.57 -1.83 2.27
N MET A 88 4.81 -2.11 2.66
CA MET A 88 5.72 -1.15 3.28
C MET A 88 7.15 -1.41 2.83
N VAL A 89 8.01 -0.42 2.96
CA VAL A 89 9.46 -0.57 2.77
C VAL A 89 10.16 -0.34 4.10
N LYS A 90 11.13 -1.20 4.42
CA LYS A 90 11.97 -1.07 5.60
C LYS A 90 13.40 -1.48 5.33
N GLY A 91 14.29 -1.18 6.27
CA GLY A 91 15.67 -1.63 6.20
C GLY A 91 16.63 -0.51 6.58
N LYS A 92 17.72 -0.38 5.84
CA LYS A 92 18.73 0.66 6.07
C LYS A 92 18.89 1.50 4.81
N PHE A 93 18.89 2.81 5.01
CA PHE A 93 19.26 3.78 3.99
C PHE A 93 20.42 4.60 4.54
N HIS A 94 21.60 4.49 3.93
CA HIS A 94 22.84 4.99 4.52
C HIS A 94 23.04 4.40 5.93
N ASN A 95 23.38 5.24 6.91
CA ASN A 95 23.58 4.88 8.31
C ASN A 95 22.28 4.94 9.15
N LYS A 96 21.11 5.11 8.52
CA LYS A 96 19.82 5.23 9.21
C LYS A 96 18.96 3.99 8.98
N SER A 97 18.52 3.38 10.07
CA SER A 97 17.48 2.36 10.04
C SER A 97 16.13 3.02 9.77
N LEU A 98 15.45 2.60 8.70
CA LEU A 98 14.08 2.95 8.39
C LEU A 98 13.18 1.85 8.92
N LYS A 99 12.32 2.16 9.90
CA LYS A 99 11.45 1.13 10.50
C LYS A 99 10.38 0.71 9.51
N GLN A 100 9.62 1.65 8.97
CA GLN A 100 8.68 1.42 7.89
C GLN A 100 8.25 2.71 7.21
N ILE A 101 8.24 2.73 5.88
CA ILE A 101 7.75 3.84 5.06
C ILE A 101 6.84 3.34 3.95
N CYS A 102 5.96 4.22 3.46
CA CYS A 102 5.10 3.91 2.33
C CYS A 102 5.90 3.84 1.02
N LEU A 103 5.33 3.17 0.01
CA LEU A 103 6.02 2.95 -1.26
C LEU A 103 6.37 4.26 -2.00
N HIS A 104 5.51 5.27 -1.91
CA HIS A 104 5.81 6.56 -2.54
C HIS A 104 6.97 7.28 -1.84
N ASP A 105 7.02 7.32 -0.50
CA ASP A 105 8.12 7.99 0.18
C ASP A 105 9.43 7.22 -0.02
N ALA A 106 9.38 5.89 -0.13
CA ALA A 106 10.52 5.08 -0.54
C ALA A 106 10.99 5.42 -1.96
N LYS A 107 10.05 5.57 -2.91
CA LYS A 107 10.34 5.98 -4.29
C LYS A 107 11.00 7.35 -4.31
N GLU A 108 10.42 8.35 -3.63
CA GLU A 108 11.00 9.69 -3.57
C GLU A 108 12.40 9.69 -2.94
N LEU A 109 12.58 8.91 -1.87
CA LEU A 109 13.87 8.78 -1.21
C LEU A 109 14.92 8.21 -2.16
N LEU A 110 14.60 7.18 -2.94
CA LEU A 110 15.53 6.59 -3.89
C LEU A 110 15.77 7.49 -5.11
N GLU A 111 14.72 8.07 -5.70
CA GLU A 111 14.84 8.91 -6.89
C GLU A 111 15.64 10.19 -6.62
N ARG A 112 15.44 10.85 -5.47
CA ARG A 112 16.21 12.05 -5.08
C ARG A 112 17.68 11.76 -4.85
N ASN A 113 18.04 10.51 -4.60
CA ASN A 113 19.40 10.09 -4.29
C ASN A 113 20.01 9.19 -5.36
N ASN A 114 19.36 9.03 -6.52
CA ASN A 114 19.80 8.10 -7.56
C ASN A 114 21.15 8.49 -8.20
N GLU A 115 21.51 9.77 -8.15
CA GLU A 115 22.80 10.29 -8.63
C GLU A 115 23.92 10.17 -7.59
N ILE A 116 23.56 9.92 -6.33
CA ILE A 116 24.49 9.76 -5.23
C ILE A 116 24.62 8.26 -5.00
N ASN A 117 25.85 7.72 -5.03
CA ASN A 117 26.09 6.30 -4.77
C ASN A 117 25.86 5.96 -3.28
N ILE A 118 24.61 6.03 -2.84
CA ILE A 118 24.19 5.78 -1.46
C ILE A 118 23.99 4.29 -1.30
N GLU A 119 24.71 3.71 -0.35
CA GLU A 119 24.47 2.35 0.08
C GLU A 119 23.11 2.25 0.79
N TYR A 120 22.26 1.35 0.32
CA TYR A 120 21.01 1.02 0.98
C TYR A 120 20.77 -0.50 0.91
N ASN A 121 20.11 -1.00 1.95
CA ASN A 121 19.58 -2.36 2.01
C ASN A 121 18.12 -2.23 2.42
N LEU A 122 17.26 -2.05 1.42
CA LEU A 122 15.82 -1.89 1.59
C LEU A 122 15.11 -3.13 1.09
N ILE A 123 14.07 -3.51 1.83
CA ILE A 123 13.19 -4.62 1.51
C ILE A 123 11.77 -4.06 1.45
N MET A 124 11.07 -4.37 0.37
CA MET A 124 9.64 -4.13 0.24
C MET A 124 8.90 -5.35 0.78
N GLU A 125 8.14 -5.17 1.85
CA GLU A 125 7.27 -6.19 2.38
C GLU A 125 5.85 -6.01 1.87
N THR A 126 5.33 -7.03 1.17
CA THR A 126 3.94 -7.02 0.72
C THR A 126 3.06 -7.84 1.67
N LEU A 127 2.01 -7.20 2.18
CA LEU A 127 0.99 -7.83 3.02
C LEU A 127 -0.07 -8.51 2.15
N ILE A 128 -0.40 -7.90 1.01
CA ILE A 128 -1.31 -8.45 0.00
C ILE A 128 -0.53 -8.66 -1.30
N THR A 129 -0.55 -9.89 -1.83
CA THR A 129 0.14 -10.24 -3.08
C THR A 129 -0.56 -9.65 -4.31
N GLU A 130 0.18 -9.48 -5.40
CA GLU A 130 -0.36 -9.11 -6.73
C GLU A 130 -1.54 -9.99 -7.15
N LEU A 131 -1.44 -11.31 -6.93
CA LEU A 131 -2.51 -12.24 -7.23
C LEU A 131 -3.79 -11.93 -6.43
N ASN A 132 -3.64 -11.60 -5.14
CA ASN A 132 -4.78 -11.27 -4.28
C ASN A 132 -5.39 -9.90 -4.64
N MET A 133 -4.57 -8.90 -4.99
CA MET A 133 -5.07 -7.62 -5.51
C MET A 133 -5.87 -7.81 -6.80
N ARG A 134 -5.39 -8.64 -7.73
CA ARG A 134 -6.12 -9.00 -8.96
C ARG A 134 -7.42 -9.74 -8.67
N ARG A 135 -7.45 -10.60 -7.66
CA ARG A 135 -8.68 -11.30 -7.22
C ARG A 135 -9.70 -10.31 -6.65
N LEU A 136 -9.28 -9.37 -5.82
CA LEU A 136 -10.14 -8.32 -5.27
C LEU A 136 -10.71 -7.41 -6.37
N LEU A 137 -9.89 -6.99 -7.34
CA LEU A 137 -10.36 -6.24 -8.51
C LEU A 137 -11.43 -7.00 -9.29
N LYS A 138 -11.20 -8.28 -9.58
CA LYS A 138 -12.18 -9.13 -10.28
C LYS A 138 -13.46 -9.33 -9.47
N LEU A 139 -13.36 -9.48 -8.15
CA LEU A 139 -14.52 -9.58 -7.28
C LEU A 139 -15.33 -8.28 -7.34
N TYR A 140 -14.66 -7.14 -7.19
CA TYR A 140 -15.34 -5.85 -7.17
C TYR A 140 -16.03 -5.55 -8.50
N GLN A 141 -15.36 -5.84 -9.63
CA GLN A 141 -15.94 -5.75 -10.97
C GLN A 141 -17.24 -6.55 -11.13
N ARG A 142 -17.30 -7.76 -10.58
CA ARG A 142 -18.52 -8.58 -10.64
C ARG A 142 -19.64 -7.99 -9.80
N LEU A 143 -19.33 -7.46 -8.63
CA LEU A 143 -20.32 -6.85 -7.75
C LEU A 143 -20.87 -5.54 -8.32
N THR A 144 -20.11 -4.87 -9.18
CA THR A 144 -20.49 -3.59 -9.79
C THR A 144 -20.99 -3.70 -11.23
N ALA A 145 -20.85 -4.85 -11.89
CA ALA A 145 -21.44 -5.11 -13.21
C ALA A 145 -22.96 -4.97 -13.17
N ASP A 146 -23.57 -4.41 -14.22
CA ASP A 146 -25.01 -4.14 -14.31
C ASP A 146 -25.88 -5.39 -14.19
#